data_AF-A0A962H4X2-F1
#
_entry.id   AF-A0A962H4X2-F1
#
_cell.length_a   1.000
_cell.length_b   1.000
_cell.length_c   1.000
_cell.angle_alpha   90.00
_cell.angle_beta   90.00
_cell.angle_gamma   90.00
#
_symmetry.space_group_name_H-M   'P 1'
#
loop_
_entity.id
_entity.type
_entity.pdbx_description
1 polymer ?
#
loop_
_entity_poly.entity_id
_entity_poly.type
_entity_poly.pdbx_seq_one_letter_code
_entity_poly.pdbx_strand_id
1 'polypeptide(L)'
;MNQVIHGAVVLAVCCLCGCSTTGSPVSTTNVSREPTQSTSVPVSVMTPEQSLQRVVSLIAGEWDNHQQRWLASQSGADVQAIPRLHYSIVPLEAPKVGRHLFLVQQSGGVSGNGPVRLRVWRFALDRDTGAVRQDVYAFRQPERYIALLRAGQQPELRHQDLIPSPGCSLRWAADGQAWSGSVDGQDCLVDDRPSVPPVYVRDELWLSGDQLTVRSASAPLGQVAPSPVVLKLQRAVEYSGWLAINPAGPTARSGDAQRPWHTRKDLRLHDGGQRLEVLWDDGSPSGWSLELARLHYANAAEPILRLDLIDDQSGQVVTYVWAGQDSRQIGMNLGWFQVGLTRLDSAAR
;
A
#
# COMPACT_ATOMS: atom_id res chain seq x y z
N MET A 1 -35.79 -11.54 37.78
CA MET A 1 -35.36 -10.61 38.82
C MET A 1 -34.76 -9.39 38.16
N ASN A 2 -35.45 -8.26 38.30
CA ASN A 2 -35.04 -6.93 37.88
C ASN A 2 -33.72 -6.52 38.53
N GLN A 3 -32.86 -5.79 37.82
CA GLN A 3 -32.57 -4.40 38.19
C GLN A 3 -31.86 -3.64 37.06
N VAL A 4 -32.53 -2.56 36.67
CA VAL A 4 -32.03 -1.40 35.94
C VAL A 4 -31.39 -0.45 36.95
N ILE A 5 -30.24 0.15 36.63
CA ILE A 5 -29.78 1.37 37.32
C ILE A 5 -29.36 2.40 36.27
N HIS A 6 -30.12 3.50 36.22
CA HIS A 6 -29.76 4.78 35.62
C HIS A 6 -28.77 5.54 36.51
N GLY A 7 -27.92 6.37 35.91
CA GLY A 7 -27.10 7.33 36.64
C GLY A 7 -26.54 8.41 35.72
N ALA A 8 -27.37 9.40 35.40
CA ALA A 8 -26.94 10.68 34.84
C ALA A 8 -26.34 11.55 35.97
N VAL A 9 -25.21 12.21 35.70
CA VAL A 9 -24.74 13.33 36.53
C VAL A 9 -24.55 14.54 35.63
N VAL A 10 -25.47 15.49 35.82
CA VAL A 10 -25.34 16.90 35.43
C VAL A 10 -24.59 17.59 36.56
N LEU A 11 -23.56 18.37 36.25
CA LEU A 11 -23.14 19.46 37.14
C LEU A 11 -22.85 20.72 36.33
N ALA A 12 -23.58 21.77 36.70
CA ALA A 12 -23.53 23.09 36.14
C ALA A 12 -22.73 24.04 37.07
N VAL A 13 -21.96 24.93 36.44
CA VAL A 13 -21.73 26.34 36.77
C VAL A 13 -21.18 26.71 38.16
N CYS A 14 -20.01 27.36 38.16
CA CYS A 14 -19.82 28.61 38.89
C CYS A 14 -18.85 29.55 38.15
N CYS A 15 -19.36 30.75 37.85
CA CYS A 15 -18.57 31.93 37.51
C CYS A 15 -17.74 32.40 38.72
N LEU A 16 -16.62 33.08 38.48
CA LEU A 16 -16.34 34.39 39.07
C LEU A 16 -15.16 35.09 38.37
N CYS A 17 -15.40 36.37 38.10
CA CYS A 17 -14.50 37.49 37.76
C CYS A 17 -13.10 37.39 38.38
N GLY A 18 -12.01 37.91 37.86
CA GLY A 18 -11.76 38.99 36.90
C GLY A 18 -10.48 39.70 37.38
N CYS A 19 -9.56 40.06 36.49
CA CYS A 19 -8.57 41.11 36.73
C CYS A 19 -7.95 41.59 35.41
N SER A 20 -8.02 42.90 35.23
CA SER A 20 -7.55 43.68 34.09
C SER A 20 -6.13 44.18 34.35
N THR A 21 -5.24 44.17 33.34
CA THR A 21 -4.08 45.08 33.21
C THR A 21 -3.84 45.27 31.69
N THR A 22 -4.12 46.46 31.11
CA THR A 22 -3.13 47.51 30.72
C THR A 22 -1.85 46.91 30.12
N GLY A 23 -1.45 47.03 28.85
CA GLY A 23 -1.69 48.03 27.82
C GLY A 23 -0.33 48.57 27.37
N SER A 24 0.15 48.21 26.16
CA SER A 24 0.96 49.05 25.25
C SER A 24 1.31 48.31 23.95
N PRO A 25 1.50 49.05 22.84
CA PRO A 25 1.34 48.53 21.48
C PRO A 25 2.66 47.99 20.93
N VAL A 26 2.62 46.89 20.20
CA VAL A 26 3.72 46.49 19.32
C VAL A 26 3.28 46.71 17.89
N SER A 27 4.02 47.62 17.24
CA SER A 27 3.86 48.05 15.86
C SER A 27 3.74 46.89 14.88
N THR A 28 2.73 47.04 14.02
CA THR A 28 2.53 46.31 12.78
C THR A 28 3.65 46.61 11.79
N THR A 29 4.62 45.71 11.65
CA THR A 29 5.39 45.59 10.41
C THR A 29 4.68 44.59 9.50
N ASN A 30 3.86 45.14 8.60
CA ASN A 30 3.36 44.43 7.43
C ASN A 30 4.55 44.04 6.54
N VAL A 31 5.02 42.80 6.69
CA VAL A 31 5.81 42.15 5.65
C VAL A 31 4.81 41.59 4.65
N SER A 32 4.59 42.34 3.56
CA SER A 32 3.94 41.82 2.35
C SER A 32 4.75 40.61 1.87
N ARG A 33 4.31 39.41 2.24
CA ARG A 33 4.70 38.19 1.52
C ARG A 33 3.94 38.23 0.21
N GLU A 34 4.69 38.43 -0.88
CA GLU A 34 4.22 38.03 -2.21
C GLU A 34 3.63 36.62 -2.12
N PRO A 35 2.43 36.38 -2.69
CA PRO A 35 1.94 35.03 -2.81
C PRO A 35 2.91 34.30 -3.75
N THR A 36 3.69 33.37 -3.19
CA THR A 36 4.39 32.37 -3.98
C THR A 36 3.32 31.67 -4.79
N GLN A 37 3.23 32.00 -6.07
CA GLN A 37 2.38 31.32 -7.01
C GLN A 37 2.85 29.87 -7.04
N SER A 38 2.13 29.03 -6.31
CA SER A 38 2.18 27.59 -6.48
C SER A 38 1.77 27.34 -7.92
N THR A 39 2.73 27.00 -8.77
CA THR A 39 2.49 26.55 -10.13
C THR A 39 1.89 25.14 -10.09
N SER A 40 0.69 25.01 -9.52
CA SER A 40 -0.19 23.90 -9.81
C SER A 40 -0.76 24.18 -11.19
N VAL A 41 -0.21 23.52 -12.21
CA VAL A 41 -0.82 23.51 -13.54
C VAL A 41 -2.26 22.98 -13.36
N PRO A 42 -3.29 23.76 -13.70
CA PRO A 42 -4.64 23.25 -13.72
C PRO A 42 -4.69 22.13 -14.74
N VAL A 43 -5.21 20.97 -14.35
CA VAL A 43 -5.22 19.74 -15.16
C VAL A 43 -6.05 19.86 -16.46
N SER A 44 -6.78 20.96 -16.64
CA SER A 44 -7.67 21.19 -17.77
C SER A 44 -7.03 21.55 -19.12
N VAL A 45 -5.70 21.43 -19.32
CA VAL A 45 -5.09 21.56 -20.67
C VAL A 45 -3.89 20.62 -20.88
N MET A 46 -3.96 19.36 -20.45
CA MET A 46 -2.94 18.38 -20.88
C MET A 46 -3.25 17.88 -22.29
N THR A 47 -2.24 17.80 -23.17
CA THR A 47 -2.40 17.06 -24.43
C THR A 47 -2.61 15.57 -24.14
N PRO A 48 -3.15 14.78 -25.08
CA PRO A 48 -3.22 13.34 -24.92
C PRO A 48 -1.86 12.73 -24.53
N GLU A 49 -0.78 13.11 -25.19
CA GLU A 49 0.58 12.62 -24.91
C GLU A 49 1.05 12.98 -23.50
N GLN A 50 0.80 14.21 -23.06
CA GLN A 50 1.09 14.62 -21.68
C GLN A 50 0.26 13.83 -20.67
N SER A 51 -0.99 13.51 -21.02
CA SER A 51 -1.87 12.69 -20.19
C SER A 51 -1.35 11.26 -20.05
N LEU A 52 -0.94 10.64 -21.16
CA LEU A 52 -0.29 9.32 -21.15
C LEU A 52 0.97 9.34 -20.28
N GLN A 53 1.86 10.31 -20.50
CA GLN A 53 3.08 10.45 -19.71
C GLN A 53 2.78 10.61 -18.23
N ARG A 54 1.76 11.39 -17.89
CA ARG A 54 1.38 11.64 -16.49
C ARG A 54 0.87 10.37 -15.81
N VAL A 55 -0.10 9.66 -16.40
CA VAL A 55 -0.61 8.40 -15.82
C VAL A 55 0.49 7.36 -15.66
N VAL A 56 1.29 7.15 -16.70
CA VAL A 56 2.43 6.21 -16.70
C VAL A 56 3.44 6.55 -15.61
N SER A 57 3.72 7.84 -15.39
CA SER A 57 4.64 8.29 -14.33
C SER A 57 4.11 8.08 -12.91
N LEU A 58 2.78 8.03 -12.75
CA LEU A 58 2.14 7.94 -11.44
C LEU A 58 1.78 6.52 -11.03
N ILE A 59 1.44 5.65 -11.99
CA ILE A 59 0.88 4.32 -11.68
C ILE A 59 1.91 3.34 -11.13
N ALA A 60 3.18 3.48 -11.54
CA ALA A 60 4.26 2.60 -11.10
C ALA A 60 4.48 2.73 -9.58
N GLY A 61 4.74 1.62 -8.90
CA GLY A 61 5.00 1.58 -7.47
C GLY A 61 4.38 0.38 -6.77
N GLU A 62 4.64 0.29 -5.47
CA GLU A 62 3.97 -0.63 -4.55
C GLU A 62 2.76 0.07 -3.92
N TRP A 63 1.64 -0.64 -3.79
CA TRP A 63 0.37 -0.09 -3.29
C TRP A 63 -0.28 -1.09 -2.34
N ASP A 64 -0.66 -0.67 -1.13
CA ASP A 64 -1.33 -1.54 -0.13
C ASP A 64 -2.50 -0.82 0.55
N ASN A 65 -3.59 -1.55 0.82
CA ASN A 65 -4.74 -1.05 1.60
C ASN A 65 -4.65 -1.36 3.11
N HIS A 66 -3.48 -1.71 3.63
CA HIS A 66 -3.29 -2.05 5.04
C HIS A 66 -3.84 -0.98 5.98
N GLN A 67 -3.57 0.31 5.71
CA GLN A 67 -4.08 1.41 6.54
C GLN A 67 -5.62 1.42 6.62
N GLN A 68 -6.31 1.14 5.51
CA GLN A 68 -7.78 1.06 5.50
C GLN A 68 -8.27 -0.08 6.39
N ARG A 69 -7.65 -1.25 6.28
CA ARG A 69 -8.00 -2.42 7.10
C ARG A 69 -7.70 -2.19 8.58
N TRP A 70 -6.58 -1.55 8.89
CA TRP A 70 -6.21 -1.20 10.25
C TRP A 70 -7.22 -0.21 10.86
N LEU A 71 -7.61 0.83 10.13
CA LEU A 71 -8.63 1.78 10.59
C LEU A 71 -9.97 1.10 10.87
N ALA A 72 -10.40 0.19 9.99
CA ALA A 72 -11.62 -0.59 10.18
C ALA A 72 -11.54 -1.48 11.44
N SER A 73 -10.37 -2.06 11.73
CA SER A 73 -10.17 -2.86 12.94
C SER A 73 -10.28 -2.01 14.21
N GLN A 74 -9.75 -0.78 14.19
CA GLN A 74 -9.83 0.15 15.32
C GLN A 74 -11.26 0.64 15.57
N SER A 75 -12.08 0.78 14.53
CA SER A 75 -13.47 1.22 14.65
C SER A 75 -14.46 0.09 14.95
N GLY A 76 -14.00 -1.15 15.09
CA GLY A 76 -14.87 -2.33 15.27
C GLY A 76 -15.68 -2.70 14.02
N ALA A 77 -15.29 -2.20 12.84
CA ALA A 77 -15.92 -2.59 11.57
C ALA A 77 -15.47 -4.00 11.15
N ASP A 78 -16.26 -4.67 10.31
CA ASP A 78 -15.89 -5.98 9.78
C ASP A 78 -14.74 -5.88 8.79
N VAL A 79 -13.52 -6.15 9.26
CA VAL A 79 -12.31 -6.17 8.44
C VAL A 79 -12.35 -7.28 7.39
N GLN A 80 -13.12 -8.35 7.59
CA GLN A 80 -13.23 -9.44 6.60
C GLN A 80 -13.99 -8.99 5.35
N ALA A 81 -14.88 -8.01 5.48
CA ALA A 81 -15.54 -7.37 4.35
C ALA A 81 -14.61 -6.48 3.51
N ILE A 82 -13.40 -6.18 4.00
CA ILE A 82 -12.37 -5.39 3.30
C ILE A 82 -11.19 -6.31 2.95
N PRO A 83 -11.18 -6.94 1.76
CA PRO A 83 -10.08 -7.80 1.36
C PRO A 83 -8.76 -7.01 1.35
N ARG A 84 -7.67 -7.68 1.74
CA ARG A 84 -6.33 -7.08 1.59
C ARG A 84 -5.97 -7.15 0.11
N LEU A 85 -5.54 -6.03 -0.42
CA LEU A 85 -5.11 -5.89 -1.80
C LEU A 85 -3.76 -5.17 -1.81
N HIS A 86 -2.79 -5.84 -2.41
CA HIS A 86 -1.45 -5.33 -2.62
C HIS A 86 -1.09 -5.41 -4.10
N TYR A 87 -0.62 -4.31 -4.67
CA TYR A 87 -0.09 -4.27 -6.03
C TYR A 87 1.40 -3.91 -6.03
N SER A 88 2.19 -4.72 -6.74
CA SER A 88 3.50 -4.33 -7.26
C SER A 88 3.35 -4.01 -8.74
N ILE A 89 3.56 -2.75 -9.13
CA ILE A 89 3.44 -2.25 -10.51
C ILE A 89 4.80 -1.74 -10.97
N VAL A 90 5.52 -2.57 -11.73
CA VAL A 90 6.90 -2.30 -12.13
C VAL A 90 6.97 -2.04 -13.64
N PRO A 91 7.65 -0.97 -14.09
CA PRO A 91 7.88 -0.76 -15.52
C PRO A 91 8.58 -1.97 -16.16
N LEU A 92 8.20 -2.29 -17.38
CA LEU A 92 8.75 -3.43 -18.12
C LEU A 92 9.26 -2.99 -19.49
N GLU A 93 10.57 -3.15 -19.68
CA GLU A 93 11.19 -2.94 -20.99
C GLU A 93 11.08 -4.21 -21.84
N ALA A 94 10.13 -4.21 -22.77
CA ALA A 94 9.95 -5.28 -23.74
C ALA A 94 9.60 -4.68 -25.12
N PRO A 95 10.57 -4.10 -25.84
CA PRO A 95 10.31 -3.32 -27.06
C PRO A 95 9.69 -4.16 -28.19
N LYS A 96 9.91 -5.48 -28.19
CA LYS A 96 9.27 -6.42 -29.13
C LYS A 96 7.79 -6.65 -28.85
N VAL A 97 7.29 -6.26 -27.66
CA VAL A 97 5.89 -6.38 -27.23
C VAL A 97 5.18 -5.04 -27.30
N GLY A 98 5.87 -3.95 -26.92
CA GLY A 98 5.30 -2.61 -26.95
C GLY A 98 6.06 -1.64 -26.06
N ARG A 99 5.48 -0.45 -25.89
CA ARG A 99 5.94 0.62 -25.00
C ARG A 99 4.96 0.80 -23.83
N HIS A 100 5.43 1.43 -22.75
CA HIS A 100 4.63 1.71 -21.54
C HIS A 100 3.97 0.45 -20.98
N LEU A 101 4.77 -0.62 -20.89
CA LEU A 101 4.38 -1.89 -20.31
C LEU A 101 4.71 -1.88 -18.82
N PHE A 102 3.84 -2.48 -18.04
CA PHE A 102 4.03 -2.69 -16.62
C PHE A 102 3.75 -4.15 -16.29
N LEU A 103 4.66 -4.76 -15.54
CA LEU A 103 4.39 -6.02 -14.88
C LEU A 103 3.61 -5.73 -13.61
N VAL A 104 2.44 -6.36 -13.47
CA VAL A 104 1.57 -6.16 -12.32
C VAL A 104 1.43 -7.46 -11.56
N GLN A 105 1.89 -7.44 -10.31
CA GLN A 105 1.66 -8.50 -9.35
C GLN A 105 0.57 -8.03 -8.40
N GLN A 106 -0.54 -8.73 -8.38
CA GLN A 106 -1.61 -8.52 -7.43
C GLN A 106 -1.58 -9.65 -6.42
N SER A 107 -1.50 -9.33 -5.14
CA SER A 107 -1.53 -10.31 -4.05
C SER A 107 -2.57 -9.93 -3.02
N GLY A 108 -3.06 -10.93 -2.29
CA GLY A 108 -3.91 -10.75 -1.12
C GLY A 108 -3.29 -11.42 0.11
N GLY A 109 -3.89 -11.21 1.29
CA GLY A 109 -3.45 -11.84 2.54
C GLY A 109 -2.44 -11.00 3.35
N VAL A 110 -2.16 -11.43 4.58
CA VAL A 110 -1.48 -10.62 5.62
C VAL A 110 0.06 -10.60 5.50
N SER A 111 0.66 -11.48 4.69
CA SER A 111 2.11 -11.68 4.66
C SER A 111 2.74 -11.64 3.25
N GLY A 112 2.03 -11.14 2.23
CA GLY A 112 2.51 -11.20 0.83
C GLY A 112 2.64 -12.62 0.25
N ASN A 113 2.38 -13.66 1.04
CA ASN A 113 2.42 -15.08 0.64
C ASN A 113 1.11 -15.58 0.05
N GLY A 114 0.11 -14.71 -0.14
CA GLY A 114 -1.15 -15.10 -0.79
C GLY A 114 -0.97 -15.38 -2.28
N PRO A 115 -2.01 -15.94 -2.93
CA PRO A 115 -1.96 -16.22 -4.36
C PRO A 115 -1.66 -14.93 -5.13
N VAL A 116 -0.62 -14.99 -5.97
CA VAL A 116 -0.19 -13.88 -6.81
C VAL A 116 -0.88 -14.00 -8.17
N ARG A 117 -1.66 -13.00 -8.55
CA ARG A 117 -2.16 -12.82 -9.91
C ARG A 117 -1.16 -11.96 -10.67
N LEU A 118 -0.62 -12.51 -11.75
CA LEU A 118 0.30 -11.82 -12.63
C LEU A 118 -0.44 -11.29 -13.87
N ARG A 119 -0.22 -10.03 -14.22
CA ARG A 119 -0.75 -9.38 -15.42
C ARG A 119 0.32 -8.50 -16.07
N VAL A 120 0.13 -8.18 -17.34
CA VAL A 120 0.80 -7.06 -17.99
C VAL A 120 -0.22 -5.98 -18.28
N TRP A 121 0.07 -4.76 -17.87
CA TRP A 121 -0.68 -3.58 -18.28
C TRP A 121 0.10 -2.84 -19.36
N ARG A 122 -0.59 -2.43 -20.42
CA ARG A 122 -0.03 -1.60 -21.48
C ARG A 122 -0.82 -0.32 -21.57
N PHE A 123 -0.14 0.81 -21.43
CA PHE A 123 -0.76 2.12 -21.62
C PHE A 123 -0.49 2.63 -23.04
N ALA A 124 -1.52 3.11 -23.71
CA ALA A 124 -1.44 3.70 -25.04
C ALA A 124 -2.45 4.83 -25.19
N LEU A 125 -2.25 5.70 -26.18
CA LEU A 125 -3.30 6.63 -26.58
C LEU A 125 -4.30 5.91 -27.49
N ASP A 126 -5.57 6.09 -27.18
CA ASP A 126 -6.63 5.92 -28.15
C ASP A 126 -6.67 7.17 -29.03
N ARG A 127 -6.36 6.99 -30.32
CA ARG A 127 -6.26 8.11 -31.27
C ARG A 127 -7.62 8.67 -31.66
N ASP A 128 -8.68 7.88 -31.52
CA ASP A 128 -10.01 8.29 -31.93
C ASP A 128 -10.69 9.12 -30.83
N THR A 129 -10.42 8.76 -29.56
CA THR A 129 -11.03 9.43 -28.40
C THR A 129 -10.09 10.39 -27.68
N GLY A 130 -8.77 10.32 -27.95
CA GLY A 130 -7.75 11.07 -27.21
C GLY A 130 -7.54 10.59 -25.77
N ALA A 131 -8.25 9.54 -25.33
CA ALA A 131 -8.14 8.99 -23.98
C ALA A 131 -6.89 8.11 -23.84
N VAL A 132 -6.42 7.97 -22.61
CA VAL A 132 -5.37 6.99 -22.30
C VAL A 132 -6.03 5.63 -22.09
N ARG A 133 -5.71 4.66 -22.93
CA ARG A 133 -6.20 3.29 -22.82
C ARG A 133 -5.19 2.42 -22.08
N GLN A 134 -5.65 1.66 -21.10
CA GLN A 134 -4.90 0.59 -20.45
C GLN A 134 -5.42 -0.76 -20.97
N ASP A 135 -4.59 -1.48 -21.71
CA ASP A 135 -4.86 -2.85 -22.12
C ASP A 135 -4.32 -3.82 -21.05
N VAL A 136 -5.08 -4.86 -20.73
CA VAL A 136 -4.72 -5.88 -19.74
C VAL A 136 -4.44 -7.21 -20.44
N TYR A 137 -3.32 -7.84 -20.10
CA TYR A 137 -2.95 -9.15 -20.60
C TYR A 137 -2.70 -10.12 -19.44
N ALA A 138 -3.20 -11.34 -19.57
CA ALA A 138 -2.83 -12.47 -18.76
C ALA A 138 -1.61 -13.20 -19.35
N PHE A 139 -0.91 -13.98 -18.53
CA PHE A 139 0.16 -14.86 -18.98
C PHE A 139 -0.40 -16.22 -19.37
N ARG A 140 0.11 -16.84 -20.44
CA ARG A 140 -0.18 -18.25 -20.77
C ARG A 140 0.37 -19.20 -19.70
N GLN A 141 1.50 -18.86 -19.09
CA GLN A 141 2.20 -19.68 -18.10
C GLN A 141 2.63 -18.81 -16.91
N PRO A 142 1.70 -18.31 -16.09
CA PRO A 142 2.00 -17.35 -15.01
C PRO A 142 3.03 -17.91 -14.01
N GLU A 143 2.96 -19.20 -13.68
CA GLU A 143 3.87 -19.85 -12.73
C GLU A 143 5.35 -19.78 -13.14
N ARG A 144 5.63 -19.88 -14.44
CA ARG A 144 7.00 -19.74 -14.96
C ARG A 144 7.55 -18.35 -14.66
N TYR A 145 6.74 -17.31 -14.85
CA TYR A 145 7.15 -15.93 -14.62
C TYR A 145 7.29 -15.62 -13.13
N ILE A 146 6.36 -16.13 -12.30
CA ILE A 146 6.44 -16.04 -10.84
C ILE A 146 7.76 -16.67 -10.34
N ALA A 147 8.13 -17.85 -10.84
CA ALA A 147 9.37 -18.51 -10.47
C ALA A 147 10.62 -17.70 -10.83
N LEU A 148 10.67 -17.09 -12.03
CA LEU A 148 11.77 -16.23 -12.46
C LEU A 148 11.90 -14.99 -11.54
N LEU A 149 10.78 -14.34 -11.23
CA LEU A 149 10.76 -13.16 -10.37
C LEU A 149 11.24 -13.48 -8.95
N ARG A 150 10.81 -14.63 -8.39
CA ARG A 150 11.29 -15.13 -7.10
C ARG A 150 12.78 -15.43 -7.09
N ALA A 151 13.33 -15.87 -8.23
CA ALA A 151 14.77 -16.08 -8.40
C ALA A 151 15.55 -14.78 -8.66
N GLY A 152 14.90 -13.61 -8.63
CA GLY A 152 15.53 -12.32 -8.93
C GLY A 152 15.90 -12.15 -10.41
N GLN A 153 15.31 -12.96 -11.30
CA GLN A 153 15.58 -12.93 -12.74
C GLN A 153 14.55 -12.08 -13.46
N GLN A 154 15.01 -11.23 -14.37
CA GLN A 154 14.13 -10.45 -15.23
C GLN A 154 13.65 -11.32 -16.41
N PRO A 155 12.34 -11.55 -16.56
CA PRO A 155 11.84 -12.36 -17.66
C PRO A 155 11.90 -11.60 -19.00
N GLU A 156 12.40 -12.25 -20.06
CA GLU A 156 12.23 -11.74 -21.42
C GLU A 156 10.78 -11.98 -21.86
N LEU A 157 9.98 -10.92 -21.95
CA LEU A 157 8.58 -11.00 -22.35
C LEU A 157 8.43 -11.04 -23.88
N ARG A 158 7.62 -11.98 -24.40
CA ARG A 158 7.27 -12.06 -25.82
C ARG A 158 5.75 -12.04 -26.00
N HIS A 159 5.29 -11.60 -27.18
CA HIS A 159 3.86 -11.54 -27.50
C HIS A 159 3.16 -12.90 -27.33
N GLN A 160 3.82 -14.00 -27.70
CA GLN A 160 3.29 -15.35 -27.57
C GLN A 160 3.01 -15.79 -26.12
N ASP A 161 3.64 -15.14 -25.14
CA ASP A 161 3.47 -15.45 -23.73
C ASP A 161 2.21 -14.81 -23.13
N LEU A 162 1.60 -13.88 -23.86
CA LEU A 162 0.47 -13.08 -23.41
C LEU A 162 -0.84 -13.51 -24.07
N ILE A 163 -1.91 -13.43 -23.28
CA ILE A 163 -3.30 -13.55 -23.73
C ILE A 163 -3.97 -12.21 -23.41
N PRO A 164 -4.47 -11.47 -24.41
CA PRO A 164 -5.29 -10.28 -24.15
C PRO A 164 -6.47 -10.64 -23.24
N SER A 165 -6.91 -9.72 -22.39
CA SER A 165 -8.10 -9.87 -21.56
C SER A 165 -9.22 -8.97 -22.11
N PRO A 166 -10.06 -9.46 -23.06
CA PRO A 166 -11.11 -8.66 -23.67
C PRO A 166 -12.11 -8.18 -22.60
N GLY A 167 -12.60 -6.95 -22.76
CA GLY A 167 -13.53 -6.34 -21.80
C GLY A 167 -12.87 -5.86 -20.50
N CYS A 168 -11.55 -6.05 -20.32
CA CYS A 168 -10.82 -5.60 -19.14
C CYS A 168 -9.99 -4.33 -19.38
N SER A 169 -10.05 -3.75 -20.58
CA SER A 169 -9.35 -2.49 -20.87
C SER A 169 -10.01 -1.32 -20.15
N LEU A 170 -9.20 -0.46 -19.55
CA LEU A 170 -9.67 0.77 -18.89
C LEU A 170 -9.41 1.98 -19.78
N ARG A 171 -10.34 2.93 -19.78
CA ARG A 171 -10.13 4.28 -20.29
C ARG A 171 -9.85 5.21 -19.12
N TRP A 172 -8.70 5.86 -19.18
CA TRP A 172 -8.23 6.84 -18.21
C TRP A 172 -8.50 8.25 -18.73
N ALA A 173 -9.16 9.03 -17.89
CA ALA A 173 -9.40 10.44 -18.09
C ALA A 173 -8.89 11.23 -16.89
N ALA A 174 -8.48 12.47 -17.13
CA ALA A 174 -8.13 13.38 -16.06
C ALA A 174 -9.40 13.90 -15.39
N ASP A 175 -9.40 13.93 -14.06
CA ASP A 175 -10.51 14.42 -13.23
C ASP A 175 -9.95 15.32 -12.11
N GLY A 176 -9.90 16.64 -12.38
CA GLY A 176 -9.27 17.59 -11.47
C GLY A 176 -7.80 17.20 -11.24
N GLN A 177 -7.36 17.01 -9.99
CA GLN A 177 -5.99 16.59 -9.67
C GLN A 177 -5.80 15.06 -9.71
N ALA A 178 -6.85 14.30 -10.04
CA ALA A 178 -6.87 12.85 -10.07
C ALA A 178 -7.00 12.32 -11.50
N TRP A 179 -6.89 11.00 -11.64
CA TRP A 179 -7.14 10.26 -12.87
C TRP A 179 -8.16 9.18 -12.60
N SER A 180 -9.21 9.10 -13.40
CA SER A 180 -10.23 8.05 -13.30
C SER A 180 -10.07 7.06 -14.45
N GLY A 181 -9.85 5.79 -14.13
CA GLY A 181 -9.84 4.66 -15.05
C GLY A 181 -11.12 3.85 -14.92
N SER A 182 -11.88 3.68 -15.99
CA SER A 182 -13.10 2.86 -15.98
C SER A 182 -13.11 1.88 -17.15
N VAL A 183 -13.70 0.70 -16.95
CA VAL A 183 -13.85 -0.31 -18.01
C VAL A 183 -14.57 0.28 -19.23
N ASP A 184 -14.03 -0.01 -20.42
CA ASP A 184 -14.66 0.35 -21.69
C ASP A 184 -15.82 -0.61 -22.01
N GLY A 185 -17.00 -0.34 -21.45
CA GLY A 185 -18.24 -1.05 -21.79
C GLY A 185 -18.48 -2.34 -21.00
N GLN A 186 -18.32 -3.50 -21.65
CA GLN A 186 -18.73 -4.81 -21.11
C GLN A 186 -17.92 -5.22 -19.87
N ASP A 187 -18.55 -5.99 -18.98
CA ASP A 187 -17.88 -6.48 -17.77
C ASP A 187 -16.65 -7.33 -18.12
N CYS A 188 -15.56 -7.14 -17.37
CA CYS A 188 -14.32 -7.88 -17.54
C CYS A 188 -14.55 -9.33 -17.10
N LEU A 189 -14.50 -10.28 -18.05
CA LEU A 189 -14.58 -11.70 -17.73
C LEU A 189 -13.21 -12.20 -17.26
N VAL A 190 -13.14 -12.57 -15.99
CA VAL A 190 -11.94 -13.17 -15.39
C VAL A 190 -12.15 -14.68 -15.28
N ASP A 191 -11.43 -15.41 -16.14
CA ASP A 191 -11.39 -16.88 -16.19
C ASP A 191 -9.96 -17.37 -15.91
N ASP A 192 -9.42 -16.99 -14.75
CA ASP A 192 -8.02 -17.22 -14.42
C ASP A 192 -7.76 -18.47 -13.57
N ARG A 193 -8.80 -19.23 -13.24
CA ARG A 193 -8.72 -20.43 -12.40
C ARG A 193 -9.60 -21.55 -12.95
N PRO A 194 -9.02 -22.66 -13.44
CA PRO A 194 -9.77 -23.77 -14.03
C PRO A 194 -10.85 -24.39 -13.11
N SER A 195 -10.68 -24.25 -11.79
CA SER A 195 -11.56 -24.80 -10.76
C SER A 195 -12.58 -23.80 -10.20
N VAL A 196 -12.58 -22.55 -10.67
CA VAL A 196 -13.52 -21.52 -10.21
C VAL A 196 -14.33 -21.03 -11.41
N PRO A 197 -15.67 -20.98 -11.32
CA PRO A 197 -16.49 -20.43 -12.39
C PRO A 197 -16.01 -19.02 -12.75
N PRO A 198 -16.02 -18.67 -14.04
CA PRO A 198 -15.59 -17.35 -14.47
C PRO A 198 -16.49 -16.29 -13.85
N VAL A 199 -15.86 -15.17 -13.46
CA VAL A 199 -16.54 -14.05 -12.81
C VAL A 199 -16.48 -12.83 -13.70
N TYR A 200 -17.56 -12.07 -13.72
CA TYR A 200 -17.54 -10.71 -14.24
C TYR A 200 -17.02 -9.78 -13.16
N VAL A 201 -16.09 -8.92 -13.54
CA VAL A 201 -15.49 -7.89 -12.69
C VAL A 201 -15.76 -6.54 -13.32
N ARG A 202 -16.19 -5.59 -12.50
CA ARG A 202 -16.31 -4.19 -12.87
C ARG A 202 -15.47 -3.38 -11.92
N ASP A 203 -14.32 -2.95 -12.44
CA ASP A 203 -13.36 -2.14 -11.70
C ASP A 203 -13.39 -0.69 -12.20
N GLU A 204 -13.40 0.22 -11.25
CA GLU A 204 -13.11 1.64 -11.46
C GLU A 204 -11.94 2.02 -10.57
N LEU A 205 -10.97 2.71 -11.15
CA LEU A 205 -9.73 3.11 -10.51
C LEU A 205 -9.69 4.63 -10.43
N TRP A 206 -9.27 5.17 -9.29
CA TRP A 206 -8.91 6.58 -9.14
C TRP A 206 -7.50 6.70 -8.61
N LEU A 207 -6.65 7.41 -9.35
CA LEU A 207 -5.26 7.66 -8.98
C LEU A 207 -5.08 9.14 -8.66
N SER A 208 -4.72 9.44 -7.42
CA SER A 208 -4.51 10.81 -6.94
C SER A 208 -3.32 10.86 -5.99
N GLY A 209 -2.22 11.44 -6.45
CA GLY A 209 -0.98 11.51 -5.68
C GLY A 209 -0.47 10.12 -5.27
N ASP A 210 -0.46 9.87 -3.97
CA ASP A 210 -0.02 8.61 -3.35
C ASP A 210 -1.18 7.68 -2.96
N GLN A 211 -2.37 7.90 -3.51
CA GLN A 211 -3.51 6.99 -3.33
C GLN A 211 -4.01 6.42 -4.66
N LEU A 212 -4.13 5.10 -4.69
CA LEU A 212 -4.86 4.34 -5.71
C LEU A 212 -6.14 3.79 -5.07
N THR A 213 -7.29 4.24 -5.56
CA THR A 213 -8.59 3.76 -5.11
C THR A 213 -9.13 2.78 -6.14
N VAL A 214 -9.57 1.60 -5.69
CA VAL A 214 -10.21 0.60 -6.55
C VAL A 214 -11.63 0.39 -6.04
N ARG A 215 -12.63 0.72 -6.86
CA ARG A 215 -14.02 0.32 -6.64
C ARG A 215 -14.28 -0.91 -7.47
N SER A 216 -14.46 -2.05 -6.83
CA SER A 216 -14.61 -3.34 -7.49
C SER A 216 -15.93 -3.99 -7.12
N ALA A 217 -16.66 -4.46 -8.12
CA ALA A 217 -17.78 -5.37 -7.97
C ALA A 217 -17.50 -6.62 -8.80
N SER A 218 -17.77 -7.80 -8.23
CA SER A 218 -17.62 -9.06 -8.95
C SER A 218 -18.77 -10.02 -8.68
N ALA A 219 -19.23 -10.73 -9.70
CA ALA A 219 -20.21 -11.81 -9.58
C ALA A 219 -19.86 -13.00 -10.49
N PRO A 220 -20.28 -14.22 -10.13
CA PRO A 220 -20.31 -15.34 -11.05
C PRO A 220 -21.11 -15.01 -12.31
N LEU A 221 -20.75 -15.63 -13.44
CA LEU A 221 -21.46 -15.50 -14.70
C LEU A 221 -22.98 -15.71 -14.51
N GLY A 222 -23.78 -14.74 -14.97
CA GLY A 222 -25.25 -14.78 -14.88
C GLY A 222 -25.84 -14.34 -13.55
N GLN A 223 -25.03 -13.89 -12.60
CA GLN A 223 -25.48 -13.32 -11.32
C GLN A 223 -25.27 -11.81 -11.26
N VAL A 224 -26.05 -11.13 -10.41
CA VAL A 224 -25.90 -9.71 -10.14
C VAL A 224 -24.79 -9.52 -9.13
N ALA A 225 -23.82 -8.66 -9.43
CA ALA A 225 -22.75 -8.32 -8.50
C ALA A 225 -23.32 -7.61 -7.26
N PRO A 226 -22.77 -7.90 -6.06
CA PRO A 226 -23.13 -7.16 -4.85
C PRO A 226 -22.69 -5.69 -4.96
N SER A 227 -23.03 -4.90 -3.93
CA SER A 227 -22.52 -3.53 -3.83
C SER A 227 -21.00 -3.52 -3.94
N PRO A 228 -20.42 -2.59 -4.71
CA PRO A 228 -18.98 -2.56 -4.92
C PRO A 228 -18.24 -2.29 -3.61
N VAL A 229 -17.11 -2.97 -3.43
CA VAL A 229 -16.17 -2.66 -2.36
C VAL A 229 -15.24 -1.55 -2.83
N VAL A 230 -15.02 -0.56 -1.98
CA VAL A 230 -14.05 0.53 -2.23
C VAL A 230 -12.80 0.25 -1.43
N LEU A 231 -11.70 -0.01 -2.12
CA LEU A 231 -10.38 -0.27 -1.57
C LEU A 231 -9.51 0.97 -1.75
N LYS A 232 -8.91 1.46 -0.67
CA LYS A 232 -8.03 2.65 -0.68
C LYS A 232 -6.61 2.19 -0.42
N LEU A 233 -5.82 2.09 -1.47
CA LEU A 233 -4.42 1.68 -1.40
C LEU A 233 -3.55 2.92 -1.33
N GLN A 234 -2.62 2.94 -0.39
CA GLN A 234 -1.58 3.95 -0.30
C GLN A 234 -0.33 3.46 -1.00
N ARG A 235 0.41 4.38 -1.64
CA ARG A 235 1.73 4.08 -2.19
C ARG A 235 2.67 3.73 -1.05
N ALA A 236 3.21 2.52 -1.09
CA ALA A 236 4.16 2.07 -0.10
C ALA A 236 5.58 2.56 -0.44
N VAL A 237 6.37 2.77 0.61
CA VAL A 237 7.76 3.19 0.55
C VAL A 237 8.62 2.04 1.07
N GLU A 238 9.65 1.67 0.31
CA GLU A 238 10.59 0.64 0.70
C GLU A 238 11.64 1.13 1.71
N TYR A 239 12.06 0.20 2.56
CA TYR A 239 13.13 0.33 3.53
C TYR A 239 14.06 -0.88 3.39
N SER A 240 15.37 -0.65 3.55
CA SER A 240 16.35 -1.71 3.70
C SER A 240 17.00 -1.66 5.07
N GLY A 241 17.58 -2.78 5.53
CA GLY A 241 18.21 -2.77 6.83
C GLY A 241 18.83 -4.07 7.27
N TRP A 242 19.03 -4.14 8.58
CA TRP A 242 19.69 -5.25 9.25
C TRP A 242 18.92 -5.64 10.49
N LEU A 243 19.05 -6.91 10.89
CA LEU A 243 18.65 -7.40 12.20
C LEU A 243 19.76 -8.20 12.85
N ALA A 244 19.69 -8.29 14.17
CA ALA A 244 20.46 -9.21 14.99
C ALA A 244 19.53 -9.83 16.04
N ILE A 245 19.57 -11.16 16.18
CA ILE A 245 18.78 -11.90 17.15
C ILE A 245 19.64 -12.88 17.93
N ASN A 246 19.46 -12.90 19.25
CA ASN A 246 20.09 -13.84 20.14
C ASN A 246 19.26 -15.14 20.22
N PRO A 247 19.85 -16.34 20.02
CA PRO A 247 19.15 -17.61 20.14
C PRO A 247 18.48 -17.87 21.49
N ALA A 248 18.94 -17.23 22.56
CA ALA A 248 18.32 -17.34 23.89
C ALA A 248 17.02 -16.50 24.01
N GLY A 249 16.68 -15.73 22.97
CA GLY A 249 15.46 -14.92 22.90
C GLY A 249 15.32 -13.97 24.10
N PRO A 250 14.10 -13.73 24.59
CA PRO A 250 13.84 -12.86 25.75
C PRO A 250 14.58 -13.23 27.04
N THR A 251 15.13 -14.44 27.14
CA THR A 251 15.87 -14.90 28.32
C THR A 251 17.37 -14.60 28.27
N ALA A 252 17.86 -14.03 27.15
CA ALA A 252 19.26 -13.68 26.98
C ALA A 252 19.72 -12.65 28.04
N ARG A 253 20.83 -12.93 28.71
CA ARG A 253 21.43 -12.04 29.70
C ARG A 253 22.55 -11.21 29.09
N SER A 254 22.75 -10.01 29.62
CA SER A 254 23.94 -9.20 29.32
C SER A 254 25.19 -9.98 29.75
N GLY A 255 25.94 -10.51 28.77
CA GLY A 255 27.10 -11.37 29.00
C GLY A 255 26.97 -12.79 28.43
N ASP A 256 25.81 -13.18 27.89
CA ASP A 256 25.62 -14.44 27.12
C ASP A 256 26.31 -14.37 25.74
N ALA A 257 27.58 -13.96 25.71
CA ALA A 257 28.44 -13.94 24.54
C ALA A 257 28.82 -15.34 24.04
N GLN A 258 28.37 -16.41 24.72
CA GLN A 258 28.70 -17.79 24.38
C GLN A 258 27.92 -18.34 23.17
N ARG A 259 26.82 -17.69 22.76
CA ARG A 259 26.14 -18.01 21.50
C ARG A 259 26.30 -16.86 20.52
N PRO A 260 26.79 -17.12 19.28
CA PRO A 260 26.88 -16.07 18.29
C PRO A 260 25.47 -15.53 18.00
N TRP A 261 25.36 -14.21 17.95
CA TRP A 261 24.16 -13.56 17.43
C TRP A 261 23.97 -13.94 15.97
N HIS A 262 22.73 -14.22 15.57
CA HIS A 262 22.41 -14.34 14.16
C HIS A 262 22.15 -12.95 13.61
N THR A 263 22.79 -12.61 12.50
CA THR A 263 22.70 -11.27 11.92
C THR A 263 22.37 -11.36 10.44
N ARG A 264 21.43 -10.53 10.00
CA ARG A 264 21.07 -10.35 8.59
C ARG A 264 21.19 -8.89 8.20
N LYS A 265 21.62 -8.59 6.97
CA LYS A 265 21.85 -7.22 6.47
C LYS A 265 21.09 -6.92 5.17
N ASP A 266 20.26 -7.86 4.75
CA ASP A 266 19.56 -7.90 3.48
C ASP A 266 18.05 -7.71 3.67
N LEU A 267 17.62 -7.14 4.81
CA LEU A 267 16.20 -6.92 5.05
C LEU A 267 15.65 -5.93 4.04
N ARG A 268 14.46 -6.24 3.53
CA ARG A 268 13.65 -5.33 2.73
C ARG A 268 12.21 -5.42 3.21
N LEU A 269 11.66 -4.28 3.62
CA LEU A 269 10.26 -4.13 3.99
C LEU A 269 9.70 -2.85 3.36
N HIS A 270 8.40 -2.79 3.07
CA HIS A 270 7.72 -1.55 2.76
C HIS A 270 6.75 -1.15 3.89
N ASP A 271 6.48 0.14 4.03
CA ASP A 271 5.60 0.70 5.07
C ASP A 271 4.09 0.46 4.81
N GLY A 272 3.75 -0.40 3.87
CA GLY A 272 2.37 -0.77 3.54
C GLY A 272 1.81 -1.88 4.42
N GLY A 273 2.35 -2.10 5.63
CA GLY A 273 2.01 -3.26 6.48
C GLY A 273 2.63 -4.55 5.96
N GLN A 274 3.86 -4.50 5.44
CA GLN A 274 4.55 -5.70 5.04
C GLN A 274 5.03 -6.46 6.28
N ARG A 275 4.67 -7.74 6.37
CA ARG A 275 5.22 -8.66 7.36
C ARG A 275 6.38 -9.45 6.75
N LEU A 276 7.51 -9.46 7.44
CA LEU A 276 8.70 -10.22 7.09
C LEU A 276 8.99 -11.24 8.20
N GLU A 277 8.95 -12.53 7.86
CA GLU A 277 9.39 -13.60 8.76
C GLU A 277 10.91 -13.50 8.99
N VAL A 278 11.32 -13.57 10.26
CA VAL A 278 12.72 -13.62 10.63
C VAL A 278 13.17 -15.07 10.58
N LEU A 279 14.16 -15.35 9.74
CA LEU A 279 14.74 -16.68 9.55
C LEU A 279 16.11 -16.77 10.22
N TRP A 280 16.45 -17.96 10.68
CA TRP A 280 17.82 -18.33 11.04
C TRP A 280 18.70 -18.47 9.79
N ASP A 281 20.01 -18.60 9.99
CA ASP A 281 20.99 -18.71 8.89
C ASP A 281 20.80 -19.98 8.05
N ASP A 282 20.20 -21.03 8.62
CA ASP A 282 19.83 -22.26 7.91
C ASP A 282 18.49 -22.14 7.14
N GLY A 283 17.87 -20.95 7.17
CA GLY A 283 16.60 -20.65 6.53
C GLY A 283 15.37 -21.12 7.31
N SER A 284 15.53 -21.74 8.47
CA SER A 284 14.39 -22.14 9.31
C SER A 284 13.75 -20.94 10.03
N PRO A 285 12.43 -20.96 10.29
CA PRO A 285 11.75 -19.87 11.01
C PRO A 285 12.30 -19.65 12.41
N SER A 286 12.47 -18.39 12.81
CA SER A 286 12.87 -18.03 14.17
C SER A 286 11.72 -17.97 15.18
N GLY A 287 10.48 -17.99 14.69
CA GLY A 287 9.27 -17.74 15.48
C GLY A 287 8.97 -16.25 15.69
N TRP A 288 9.71 -15.37 15.01
CA TRP A 288 9.50 -13.93 15.06
C TRP A 288 9.26 -13.36 13.67
N SER A 289 8.38 -12.36 13.58
CA SER A 289 8.18 -11.55 12.39
C SER A 289 8.34 -10.06 12.69
N LEU A 290 8.76 -9.31 11.68
CA LEU A 290 8.71 -7.86 11.67
C LEU A 290 7.52 -7.39 10.83
N GLU A 291 6.84 -6.31 11.24
CA GLU A 291 5.88 -5.62 10.38
C GLU A 291 6.17 -4.12 10.35
N LEU A 292 6.25 -3.54 9.15
CA LEU A 292 6.41 -2.10 8.96
C LEU A 292 5.14 -1.51 8.37
N ALA A 293 4.53 -0.55 9.06
CA ALA A 293 3.26 0.04 8.65
C ALA A 293 3.23 1.56 8.87
N ARG A 294 2.71 2.28 7.87
CA ARG A 294 2.22 3.64 8.02
C ARG A 294 0.78 3.59 8.49
N LEU A 295 0.50 4.17 9.65
CA LEU A 295 -0.79 4.07 10.33
C LEU A 295 -1.30 5.44 10.74
N HIS A 296 -2.60 5.68 10.55
CA HIS A 296 -3.25 6.90 11.00
C HIS A 296 -4.25 6.56 12.09
N TYR A 297 -3.96 6.94 13.33
CA TYR A 297 -4.85 6.72 14.46
C TYR A 297 -6.02 7.71 14.44
N ALA A 298 -7.22 7.27 14.81
CA ALA A 298 -8.42 8.10 14.77
C ALA A 298 -8.29 9.44 15.52
N ASN A 299 -7.49 9.47 16.59
CA ASN A 299 -7.26 10.65 17.42
C ASN A 299 -5.91 11.33 17.17
N ALA A 300 -5.12 10.86 16.19
CA ALA A 300 -3.84 11.46 15.84
C ALA A 300 -4.00 12.44 14.68
N ALA A 301 -3.39 13.61 14.81
CA ALA A 301 -3.38 14.62 13.75
C ALA A 301 -2.58 14.14 12.52
N GLU A 302 -1.52 13.36 12.74
CA GLU A 302 -0.61 12.90 11.70
C GLU A 302 -0.46 11.37 11.71
N PRO A 303 -0.27 10.73 10.54
CA PRO A 303 0.14 9.34 10.47
C PRO A 303 1.51 9.12 11.11
N ILE A 304 1.74 7.90 11.59
CA ILE A 304 3.02 7.45 12.14
C ILE A 304 3.59 6.31 11.31
N LEU A 305 4.91 6.19 11.31
CA LEU A 305 5.60 4.98 10.88
C LEU A 305 5.75 4.08 12.11
N ARG A 306 5.28 2.84 12.03
CA ARG A 306 5.31 1.86 13.13
C ARG A 306 6.03 0.60 12.69
N LEU A 307 6.95 0.12 13.52
CA LEU A 307 7.69 -1.12 13.35
C LEU A 307 7.39 -2.07 14.51
N ASP A 308 6.78 -3.20 14.20
CA ASP A 308 6.35 -4.21 15.17
C ASP A 308 7.28 -5.42 15.15
N LEU A 309 7.50 -5.99 16.34
CA LEU A 309 8.01 -7.35 16.51
C LEU A 309 6.85 -8.23 16.96
N ILE A 310 6.60 -9.29 16.20
CA ILE A 310 5.46 -10.17 16.36
C ILE A 310 5.95 -11.58 16.70
N ASP A 311 5.34 -12.19 17.71
CA ASP A 311 5.48 -13.62 18.00
C ASP A 311 4.62 -14.40 16.98
N ASP A 312 5.25 -15.26 16.19
CA ASP A 312 4.57 -16.03 15.15
C ASP A 312 3.64 -17.11 15.72
N GLN A 313 3.90 -17.60 16.94
CA GLN A 313 3.07 -18.61 17.58
C GLN A 313 1.73 -18.02 18.04
N SER A 314 1.78 -16.87 18.71
CA SER A 314 0.57 -16.22 19.23
C SER A 314 -0.07 -15.24 18.23
N GLY A 315 0.69 -14.79 17.23
CA GLY A 315 0.32 -13.71 16.33
C GLY A 315 0.28 -12.33 17.00
N GLN A 316 0.73 -12.21 18.26
CA GLN A 316 0.65 -10.98 19.03
C GLN A 316 1.90 -10.12 18.83
N VAL A 317 1.70 -8.81 18.82
CA VAL A 317 2.78 -7.82 18.87
C VAL A 317 3.41 -7.88 20.26
N VAL A 318 4.68 -8.30 20.33
CA VAL A 318 5.45 -8.32 21.58
C VAL A 318 5.87 -6.92 21.98
N THR A 319 6.32 -6.14 20.99
CA THR A 319 6.68 -4.74 21.18
C THR A 319 6.62 -4.01 19.86
N TYR A 320 6.60 -2.69 19.92
CA TYR A 320 6.67 -1.83 18.76
C TYR A 320 7.44 -0.56 19.06
N VAL A 321 7.98 0.04 18.00
CA VAL A 321 8.51 1.40 18.00
C VAL A 321 7.78 2.21 16.95
N TRP A 322 7.76 3.52 17.12
CA TRP A 322 7.15 4.42 16.15
C TRP A 322 8.02 5.66 15.94
N ALA A 323 7.83 6.28 14.78
CA ALA A 323 8.47 7.53 14.38
C ALA A 323 7.49 8.36 13.54
N GLY A 324 7.87 9.58 13.17
CA GLY A 324 7.08 10.38 12.21
C GLY A 324 6.97 9.65 10.86
N GLN A 325 5.85 9.81 10.15
CA GLN A 325 5.59 9.07 8.89
C GLN A 325 6.70 9.17 7.84
N ASP A 326 7.41 10.30 7.79
CA ASP A 326 8.47 10.56 6.80
C ASP A 326 9.88 10.22 7.31
N SER A 327 9.98 9.55 8.47
CA SER A 327 11.26 9.22 9.08
C SER A 327 12.10 8.38 8.14
N ARG A 328 13.34 8.83 7.86
CA ARG A 328 14.28 8.09 7.00
C ARG A 328 14.84 6.84 7.68
N GLN A 329 14.72 6.74 8.99
CA GLN A 329 15.27 5.63 9.77
C GLN A 329 14.30 5.26 10.91
N ILE A 330 14.21 3.98 11.21
CA ILE A 330 13.48 3.44 12.35
C ILE A 330 14.19 2.16 12.83
N GLY A 331 14.20 1.92 14.14
CA GLY A 331 14.85 0.74 14.70
C GLY A 331 14.46 0.49 16.13
N MET A 332 14.71 -0.74 16.59
CA MET A 332 14.48 -1.15 17.97
C MET A 332 15.66 -1.96 18.49
N ASN A 333 15.87 -1.90 19.81
CA ASN A 333 16.83 -2.71 20.53
C ASN A 333 16.20 -3.20 21.84
N LEU A 334 16.04 -4.52 21.96
CA LEU A 334 15.45 -5.19 23.13
C LEU A 334 16.49 -5.96 23.95
N GLY A 335 17.78 -5.75 23.70
CA GLY A 335 18.88 -6.49 24.32
C GLY A 335 19.10 -7.89 23.76
N TRP A 336 18.04 -8.58 23.30
CA TRP A 336 18.10 -9.89 22.64
C TRP A 336 17.69 -9.85 21.16
N PHE A 337 17.07 -8.77 20.72
CA PHE A 337 16.66 -8.50 19.35
C PHE A 337 17.00 -7.06 18.99
N GLN A 338 17.58 -6.86 17.81
CA GLN A 338 17.92 -5.55 17.28
C GLN A 338 17.55 -5.50 15.81
N VAL A 339 17.01 -4.36 15.36
CA VAL A 339 16.75 -4.10 13.95
C VAL A 339 16.92 -2.61 13.68
N GLY A 340 17.50 -2.30 12.52
CA GLY A 340 17.57 -0.94 11.99
C GLY A 340 17.17 -0.94 10.53
N LEU A 341 16.22 -0.09 10.17
CA LEU A 341 15.71 0.11 8.83
C LEU A 341 16.00 1.54 8.37
N THR A 342 16.36 1.68 7.11
CA THR A 342 16.59 2.97 6.43
C THR A 342 15.74 3.02 5.17
N ARG A 343 15.04 4.13 4.97
CA ARG A 343 14.22 4.40 3.79
C ARG A 343 15.08 4.32 2.53
N LEU A 344 14.60 3.59 1.54
CA LEU A 344 15.17 3.63 0.20
C LEU A 344 14.57 4.82 -0.53
N ASP A 345 15.42 5.77 -0.90
CA ASP A 345 14.97 6.86 -1.76
C ASP A 345 14.50 6.28 -3.10
N SER A 346 13.32 6.72 -3.53
CA SER A 346 12.66 6.29 -4.76
C SER A 346 13.39 6.84 -6.00
N ALA A 347 14.68 6.58 -6.13
CA ALA A 347 15.37 6.73 -7.41
C ALA A 347 14.83 5.61 -8.32
N ALA A 348 14.07 6.03 -9.34
CA ALA A 348 13.49 5.24 -10.42
C ALA A 348 14.05 3.80 -10.55
N ARG A 349 13.23 2.80 -10.20
CA ARG A 349 13.40 1.44 -10.69
C ARG A 349 12.66 1.26 -12.00
#